data_AF-A0A4Q6AMV6-F1
#
_entry.id   AF-A0A4Q6AMV6-F1
#
_cell.length_a   1.000
_cell.length_b   1.000
_cell.length_c   1.000
_cell.angle_alpha   90.00
_cell.angle_beta   90.00
_cell.angle_gamma   90.00
#
_symmetry.space_group_name_H-M   'P 1'
#
loop_
_entity.id
_entity.type
_entity.pdbx_description
1 polymer ?
#
loop_
_entity_poly.entity_id
_entity_poly.type
_entity_poly.pdbx_seq_one_letter_code
_entity_poly.pdbx_strand_id
1 'polypeptide(L)'
;CPLDSITLRLSNTVRCDTLYFPNAFTPNGDHRNDVFKSAYNHSIRKYRLTIFNRWGNLVFTTSNGEKGWDGIYNGKEQGTGVYVWLATYTTALGKQKTQKGVVTLLR
;
A
#
# COMPACT_ATOMS: atom_id res chain seq x y z
N CYS A 1 12.38 6.67 -4.33
CA CYS A 1 13.19 7.87 -4.62
C CYS A 1 14.60 7.40 -4.92
N PRO A 2 15.14 7.60 -6.14
CA PRO A 2 16.57 7.48 -6.29
C PRO A 2 17.20 8.65 -5.54
N LEU A 3 18.09 8.34 -4.62
CA LEU A 3 18.88 9.29 -3.86
C LEU A 3 20.17 9.52 -4.66
N ASP A 4 20.40 10.75 -5.12
CA ASP A 4 21.76 11.18 -5.45
C ASP A 4 22.41 11.77 -4.20
N SER A 5 23.64 11.32 -3.98
CA SER A 5 24.45 11.46 -2.78
C SER A 5 25.09 12.84 -2.66
N ILE A 6 24.93 13.50 -1.51
CA ILE A 6 25.95 14.34 -0.86
C ILE A 6 25.78 14.21 0.67
N THR A 7 26.88 13.96 1.36
CA THR A 7 26.95 13.68 2.80
C THR A 7 26.99 14.99 3.60
N LEU A 8 25.93 15.27 4.36
CA LEU A 8 25.96 16.26 5.45
C LEU A 8 25.72 15.54 6.77
N ARG A 9 26.72 15.53 7.66
CA ARG A 9 26.57 15.03 9.04
C ARG A 9 25.80 16.05 9.87
N LEU A 10 24.49 16.08 9.68
CA LEU A 10 23.53 16.48 10.70
C LEU A 10 22.76 15.21 11.06
N SER A 11 22.49 14.98 12.34
CA SER A 11 21.63 13.88 12.83
C SER A 11 20.16 14.10 12.40
N ASN A 12 19.93 14.20 11.10
CA ASN A 12 18.63 14.22 10.47
C ASN A 12 18.58 12.96 9.63
N THR A 13 18.20 11.87 10.27
CA THR A 13 17.79 10.66 9.57
C THR A 13 16.71 11.11 8.58
N VAL A 14 16.99 11.07 7.27
CA VAL A 14 15.98 11.32 6.25
C VAL A 14 14.94 10.22 6.40
N ARG A 15 13.92 10.48 7.21
CA ARG A 15 12.84 9.53 7.44
C ARG A 15 11.93 9.61 6.22
N CYS A 16 12.01 8.57 5.38
CA CYS A 16 11.04 8.35 4.31
C CYS A 16 9.68 8.06 4.96
N ASP A 17 8.96 9.12 5.26
CA ASP A 17 7.63 9.12 5.88
C ASP A 17 6.51 8.82 4.87
N THR A 18 6.86 8.36 3.67
CA THR A 18 5.93 8.08 2.58
C THR A 18 5.96 6.59 2.28
N LEU A 19 4.80 5.95 2.31
CA LEU A 19 4.68 4.55 1.95
C LEU A 19 4.72 4.39 0.43
N TYR A 20 5.40 3.35 -0.02
CA TYR A 20 5.37 2.93 -1.41
C TYR A 20 4.30 1.86 -1.61
N PHE A 21 3.46 2.04 -2.62
CA PHE A 21 2.47 1.07 -3.07
C PHE A 21 2.81 0.66 -4.51
N PRO A 22 2.75 -0.64 -4.84
CA PRO A 22 2.94 -1.10 -6.22
C PRO A 22 1.76 -0.64 -7.09
N ASN A 23 1.97 -0.59 -8.41
CA ASN A 23 0.94 -0.24 -9.39
C ASN A 23 0.19 -1.46 -9.93
N ALA A 24 0.73 -2.67 -9.74
CA ALA A 24 0.12 -3.92 -10.16
C ALA A 24 0.51 -5.08 -9.24
N PHE A 25 -0.31 -6.12 -9.24
CA PHE A 25 -0.06 -7.37 -8.50
C PHE A 25 -0.72 -8.56 -9.23
N THR A 26 -0.17 -9.75 -9.05
CA THR A 26 -0.50 -10.99 -9.77
C THR A 26 -0.77 -12.11 -8.77
N PRO A 27 -2.00 -12.23 -8.23
CA PRO A 27 -2.35 -13.30 -7.28
C PRO A 27 -2.49 -14.65 -8.02
N ASN A 28 -1.34 -15.26 -8.35
CA ASN A 28 -1.21 -16.52 -9.08
C ASN A 28 -0.63 -17.65 -8.21
N GLY A 29 -0.24 -17.36 -6.96
CA GLY A 29 0.28 -18.33 -6.01
C GLY A 29 1.77 -18.66 -6.18
N ASP A 30 2.52 -17.86 -6.93
CA ASP A 30 3.98 -18.02 -7.08
C ASP A 30 4.79 -17.35 -5.96
N HIS A 31 4.11 -16.78 -4.96
CA HIS A 31 4.65 -16.01 -3.84
C HIS A 31 5.27 -14.66 -4.22
N ARG A 32 5.07 -14.18 -5.46
CA ARG A 32 5.63 -12.93 -5.98
C ARG A 32 4.50 -11.99 -6.40
N ASN A 33 4.40 -10.86 -5.69
CA ASN A 33 3.34 -9.86 -5.93
C ASN A 33 1.92 -10.46 -5.86
N ASP A 34 1.69 -11.48 -5.04
CA ASP A 34 0.34 -12.05 -4.85
C ASP A 34 -0.58 -11.13 -4.03
N VAL A 35 0.01 -10.21 -3.26
CA VAL A 35 -0.72 -9.40 -2.29
C VAL A 35 -0.41 -7.93 -2.50
N PHE A 36 -1.45 -7.14 -2.76
CA PHE A 36 -1.36 -5.69 -2.78
C PHE A 36 -1.31 -5.12 -1.35
N LYS A 37 -0.14 -4.60 -0.98
CA LYS A 37 0.10 -3.83 0.25
C LYS A 37 1.23 -2.81 0.05
N SER A 38 1.34 -1.86 0.97
CA SER A 38 2.52 -1.00 1.02
C SER A 38 3.76 -1.77 1.46
N ALA A 39 4.95 -1.30 1.07
CA ALA A 39 6.17 -1.60 1.79
C ALA A 39 6.07 -1.01 3.21
N TYR A 40 5.63 -1.82 4.17
CA TYR A 40 5.32 -1.35 5.52
C TYR A 40 6.58 -0.92 6.28
N ASN A 41 6.50 0.24 6.94
CA ASN A 41 7.53 0.75 7.82
C ASN A 41 7.00 0.74 9.26
N HIS A 42 7.63 -0.01 10.15
CA HIS A 42 7.24 -0.15 11.57
C HIS A 42 7.17 1.18 12.35
N SER A 43 7.77 2.25 11.81
CA SER A 43 7.69 3.59 12.40
C SER A 43 6.33 4.29 12.21
N ILE A 44 5.43 3.70 11.42
CA ILE A 44 4.13 4.26 11.09
C ILE A 44 3.06 3.75 12.06
N ARG A 45 2.14 4.62 12.46
CA ARG A 45 1.05 4.35 13.39
C ARG A 45 -0.31 4.60 12.73
N LYS A 46 -1.39 4.06 13.30
CA LYS A 46 -2.77 4.29 12.84
C LYS A 46 -2.96 4.04 11.33
N TYR A 47 -2.35 2.97 10.82
CA TYR A 47 -2.46 2.59 9.42
C TYR A 47 -3.89 2.13 9.10
N ARG A 48 -4.38 2.49 7.93
CA ARG A 48 -5.60 1.96 7.31
C ARG A 48 -5.40 1.93 5.81
N LEU A 49 -5.65 0.79 5.21
CA LEU A 49 -5.78 0.63 3.76
C LEU A 49 -7.20 0.24 3.43
N THR A 50 -7.77 0.84 2.39
CA THR A 50 -9.10 0.52 1.87
C THR A 50 -9.04 0.49 0.36
N ILE A 51 -9.68 -0.52 -0.24
CA ILE A 51 -9.65 -0.76 -1.68
C ILE A 51 -11.08 -0.90 -2.18
N PHE A 52 -11.33 -0.29 -3.33
CA PHE A 52 -12.61 -0.25 -4.00
C PHE A 52 -12.48 -0.81 -5.40
N ASN A 53 -13.53 -1.50 -5.85
CA ASN A 53 -13.66 -1.83 -7.27
C ASN A 53 -14.11 -0.61 -8.09
N ARG A 54 -14.17 -0.78 -9.41
CA ARG A 54 -14.58 0.26 -10.37
C ARG A 54 -15.98 0.86 -10.13
N TRP A 55 -16.83 0.18 -9.37
CA TRP A 55 -18.19 0.63 -9.06
C TRP A 55 -18.28 1.32 -7.69
N GLY A 56 -17.15 1.54 -7.01
CA GLY A 56 -17.09 2.17 -5.70
C GLY A 56 -17.40 1.23 -4.53
N ASN A 57 -17.58 -0.07 -4.77
CA ASN A 57 -17.80 -1.02 -3.68
C ASN A 57 -16.48 -1.30 -2.95
N LEU A 58 -16.52 -1.27 -1.63
CA LEU A 58 -15.39 -1.66 -0.78
C LEU A 58 -15.15 -3.17 -0.92
N VAL A 59 -13.99 -3.53 -1.43
CA VAL A 59 -13.59 -4.94 -1.62
C VAL A 59 -12.57 -5.42 -0.60
N PHE A 60 -11.85 -4.49 0.05
CA PHE A 60 -10.87 -4.83 1.07
C PHE A 60 -10.64 -3.66 2.02
N THR A 61 -10.42 -3.95 3.30
CA THR A 61 -9.96 -2.98 4.29
C THR A 61 -9.12 -3.65 5.38
N THR A 62 -8.08 -2.97 5.86
CA THR A 62 -7.24 -3.45 6.95
C THR A 62 -6.66 -2.29 7.74
N SER A 63 -6.47 -2.47 9.04
CA SER A 63 -5.64 -1.61 9.89
C SER A 63 -4.25 -2.18 10.18
N ASN A 64 -4.00 -3.44 9.78
CA ASN A 64 -2.71 -4.08 9.89
C ASN A 64 -1.89 -3.84 8.60
N GLY A 65 -0.72 -3.20 8.74
CA GLY A 65 0.18 -2.89 7.62
C GLY A 65 0.90 -4.09 7.02
N GLU A 66 0.93 -5.22 7.70
CA GLU A 66 1.50 -6.47 7.18
C GLU A 66 0.52 -7.22 6.28
N LYS A 67 -0.78 -6.94 6.44
CA LYS A 67 -1.85 -7.50 5.62
C LYS A 67 -2.06 -6.68 4.35
N GLY A 68 -2.45 -7.36 3.29
CA GLY A 68 -2.84 -6.74 2.04
C GLY A 68 -3.95 -7.53 1.36
N TRP A 69 -4.30 -7.09 0.16
CA TRP A 69 -5.36 -7.69 -0.61
C TRP A 69 -4.80 -8.66 -1.65
N ASP A 70 -5.31 -9.88 -1.62
CA ASP A 70 -4.93 -11.01 -2.49
C ASP A 70 -5.80 -11.12 -3.75
N GLY A 71 -6.67 -10.14 -4.01
CA GLY A 71 -7.60 -10.22 -5.14
C GLY A 71 -8.85 -11.08 -4.85
N ILE A 72 -9.11 -11.48 -3.60
CA ILE A 72 -10.33 -12.18 -3.19
C ILE A 72 -11.28 -11.19 -2.53
N TYR A 73 -12.57 -11.30 -2.84
CA TYR A 73 -13.65 -10.57 -2.17
C TYR A 73 -14.85 -11.49 -1.99
N ASN A 74 -15.36 -11.59 -0.75
CA ASN A 74 -16.45 -12.50 -0.37
C ASN A 74 -16.24 -13.95 -0.84
N GLY A 75 -15.01 -14.46 -0.69
CA GLY A 75 -14.64 -15.83 -1.12
C GLY A 75 -14.54 -16.01 -2.64
N LYS A 76 -14.76 -14.94 -3.42
CA LYS A 76 -14.68 -14.97 -4.88
C LYS A 76 -13.46 -14.20 -5.37
N GLU A 77 -12.71 -14.87 -6.22
CA GLU A 77 -11.63 -14.31 -7.01
C GLU A 77 -12.11 -13.15 -7.90
N GLN A 78 -11.50 -11.99 -7.74
CA GLN A 78 -11.79 -10.78 -8.53
C GLN A 78 -10.95 -10.73 -9.81
N GLY A 79 -11.60 -10.57 -10.96
CA GLY A 79 -10.92 -10.62 -12.27
C GLY A 79 -9.96 -9.47 -12.54
N THR A 80 -9.17 -9.62 -13.61
CA THR A 80 -8.23 -8.60 -14.11
C THR A 80 -8.91 -7.24 -14.25
N GLY A 81 -8.32 -6.20 -13.68
CA GLY A 81 -8.92 -4.88 -13.69
C GLY A 81 -8.22 -3.85 -12.81
N VAL A 82 -8.74 -2.63 -12.84
CA VAL A 82 -8.22 -1.49 -12.07
C VAL A 82 -9.07 -1.29 -10.81
N TYR A 83 -8.39 -1.17 -9.67
CA TYR A 83 -8.97 -0.96 -8.35
C TYR A 83 -8.43 0.33 -7.76
N VAL A 84 -9.28 1.08 -7.05
CA VAL A 84 -8.90 2.33 -6.38
C VAL A 84 -8.53 2.00 -4.95
N TRP A 85 -7.44 2.57 -4.45
CA TRP A 85 -7.04 2.40 -3.06
C TRP A 85 -6.86 3.74 -2.36
N LEU A 86 -7.12 3.73 -1.06
CA LEU A 86 -6.91 4.83 -0.12
C LEU A 86 -6.16 4.29 1.10
N ALA A 87 -5.04 4.91 1.42
CA ALA A 87 -4.25 4.61 2.60
C ALA A 87 -4.15 5.84 3.50
N THR A 88 -4.45 5.69 4.78
CA THR A 88 -4.23 6.72 5.80
C THR A 88 -3.32 6.19 6.89
N TYR A 89 -2.42 7.03 7.37
CA TYR A 89 -1.48 6.65 8.41
C TYR A 89 -0.84 7.86 9.10
N THR A 90 -0.25 7.63 10.27
CA THR A 90 0.46 8.62 11.07
C THR A 90 1.95 8.31 11.05
N THR A 91 2.74 9.28 10.61
CA THR A 91 4.22 9.19 10.59
C THR A 91 4.80 9.15 12.00
N ALA A 92 6.09 8.81 12.12
CA ALA A 92 6.78 8.83 13.42
C ALA A 92 6.78 10.21 14.09
N LEU A 93 6.67 11.28 13.28
CA LEU A 93 6.59 12.67 13.73
C LEU A 93 5.17 13.10 14.12
N GLY A 94 4.19 12.19 14.15
CA GLY A 94 2.81 12.49 14.49
C GLY A 94 1.98 13.12 13.36
N LYS A 95 2.58 13.39 12.20
CA LYS A 95 1.87 13.94 11.03
C LYS A 95 1.01 12.85 10.39
N GLN A 96 -0.27 13.15 10.20
CA GLN A 96 -1.18 12.30 9.43
C GLN A 96 -0.94 12.49 7.93
N LYS A 97 -0.96 11.39 7.19
CA LYS A 97 -0.84 11.36 5.74
C LYS A 97 -1.95 10.51 5.14
N THR A 98 -2.36 10.91 3.94
CA THR A 98 -3.30 10.19 3.09
C THR A 98 -2.65 10.01 1.73
N GLN A 99 -2.61 8.77 1.25
CA GLN A 99 -2.19 8.43 -0.10
C GLN A 99 -3.36 7.74 -0.79
N LYS A 100 -3.50 7.99 -2.09
CA LYS A 100 -4.51 7.35 -2.93
C LYS A 100 -3.92 7.05 -4.28
N GLY A 101 -4.50 6.07 -4.96
CA GLY A 101 -4.08 5.71 -6.29
C GLY A 101 -4.93 4.59 -6.85
N VAL A 102 -4.43 4.02 -7.93
CA VAL A 102 -5.00 2.82 -8.53
C VAL A 102 -3.99 1.68 -8.49
N VAL A 103 -4.49 0.46 -8.51
CA VAL A 103 -3.71 -0.76 -8.68
C VAL A 103 -4.37 -1.63 -9.73
N THR A 104 -3.55 -2.27 -10.57
CA THR A 104 -4.01 -3.25 -11.56
C THR A 104 -3.87 -4.66 -10.98
N LEU A 105 -4.96 -5.39 -10.91
CA LEU A 105 -4.94 -6.84 -10.67
C LEU A 105 -4.75 -7.53 -12.03
N LEU A 106 -3.76 -8.40 -12.14
CA LEU A 106 -3.46 -9.19 -13.35
C LEU A 106 -3.58 -10.68 -13.05
N ARG A 107 -4.17 -11.44 -13.97
CA ARG A 107 -4.26 -12.90 -14.00
C ARG A 107 -4.06 -13.42 -15.41
#